data_AF-A0A9R1PEH0-F1
#
_entry.id   AF-A0A9R1PEH0-F1
#
_cell.length_a   1.000
_cell.length_b   1.000
_cell.length_c   1.000
_cell.angle_alpha   90.00
_cell.angle_beta   90.00
_cell.angle_gamma   90.00
#
_symmetry.space_group_name_H-M   'P 1'
#
loop_
_entity.id
_entity.type
_entity.pdbx_description
1 polymer ?
#
loop_
_entity_poly.entity_id
_entity_poly.type
_entity_poly.pdbx_seq_one_letter_code
_entity_poly.pdbx_strand_id
1 'polypeptide(L)'
;MGMEGCCNKKVMEEEALVKKITGLAAAIGELPSLTPSPAVNALFTELVTSCIPASTVDVDALGPEAQEMRARLIRLCADAEGHLEAHYSDLLAAHDNPLDHLTLFPYFNNYIKLSQLEHGLLARHVPGPAPARVAFLGSGPLPLSSLVLAARHLPDASFDNYDISGEANERASRLVRNDADAGARMAFRTADVADVTTELAGYDVVFLAVPVNSGSMPAQCAVAVSRPCLGCACELGARAHQKMKEMAMEEMEA
;
A
#
# COMPACT_ATOMS: atom_id res chain seq x y z
N MET A 1 3.84 45.64 -0.41
CA MET A 1 4.58 45.14 0.77
C MET A 1 4.05 43.79 1.31
N GLY A 2 3.30 42.99 0.54
CA GLY A 2 2.70 41.73 1.04
C GLY A 2 3.32 40.41 0.55
N MET A 3 4.28 40.45 -0.39
CA MET A 3 4.87 39.23 -0.98
C MET A 3 6.05 38.66 -0.17
N GLU A 4 6.89 39.49 0.44
CA GLU A 4 8.07 39.03 1.21
C GLU A 4 7.68 38.27 2.50
N GLY A 5 6.59 38.67 3.18
CA GLY A 5 6.12 38.02 4.40
C GLY A 5 5.46 36.65 4.18
N CYS A 6 4.85 36.43 3.02
CA CYS A 6 4.21 35.15 2.67
C CYS A 6 5.25 34.09 2.26
N CYS A 7 6.28 34.51 1.51
CA CYS A 7 7.37 33.63 1.09
C CYS A 7 8.19 33.11 2.29
N ASN A 8 8.54 34.00 3.23
CA ASN A 8 9.28 33.61 4.44
C ASN A 8 8.50 32.66 5.35
N LYS A 9 7.17 32.84 5.48
CA LYS A 9 6.34 31.94 6.29
C LYS A 9 6.33 30.52 5.70
N LYS A 10 6.25 30.41 4.37
CA LYS A 10 6.20 29.13 3.65
C LYS A 10 7.51 28.33 3.78
N VAL A 11 8.65 29.00 3.60
CA VAL A 11 9.98 28.38 3.78
C VAL A 11 10.16 27.88 5.22
N MET A 12 9.72 28.66 6.22
CA MET A 12 9.78 28.25 7.63
C MET A 12 8.91 27.02 7.95
N GLU A 13 7.74 26.89 7.31
CA GLU A 13 6.86 25.73 7.46
C GLU A 13 7.47 24.47 6.81
N GLU A 14 8.11 24.61 5.65
CA GLU A 14 8.82 23.53 4.95
C GLU A 14 10.03 23.03 5.76
N GLU A 15 10.87 23.95 6.26
CA GLU A 15 12.02 23.60 7.11
C GLU A 15 11.57 22.91 8.42
N ALA A 16 10.48 23.39 9.02
CA ALA A 16 9.92 22.78 10.22
C ALA A 16 9.43 21.34 9.96
N LEU A 17 8.78 21.10 8.81
CA LEU A 17 8.33 19.78 8.42
C LEU A 17 9.50 18.83 8.19
N VAL A 18 10.51 19.26 7.41
CA VAL A 18 11.71 18.46 7.15
C VAL A 18 12.41 18.12 8.46
N LYS A 19 12.60 19.10 9.34
CA LYS A 19 13.21 18.88 10.66
C LYS A 19 12.41 17.87 11.50
N LYS A 20 11.08 17.95 11.48
CA LYS A 20 10.21 17.01 12.20
C LYS A 20 10.36 15.58 11.66
N ILE A 21 10.29 15.41 10.34
CA ILE A 21 10.44 14.10 9.68
C ILE A 21 11.83 13.52 9.98
N THR A 22 12.89 14.32 9.91
CA THR A 22 14.25 13.89 10.26
C THR A 22 14.33 13.41 11.71
N GLY A 23 13.72 14.14 12.65
CA GLY A 23 13.65 13.74 14.06
C GLY A 23 12.92 12.40 14.26
N LEU A 24 11.79 12.21 13.56
CA LEU A 24 11.03 10.95 13.59
C LEU A 24 11.83 9.80 12.96
N ALA A 25 12.51 10.03 11.83
CA ALA A 25 13.33 9.03 11.17
C ALA A 25 14.51 8.56 12.04
N ALA A 26 15.12 9.48 12.80
CA ALA A 26 16.12 9.15 13.80
C ALA A 26 15.51 8.30 14.92
N ALA A 27 14.41 8.77 15.52
CA ALA A 27 13.75 8.06 16.63
C ALA A 27 13.28 6.65 16.26
N ILE A 28 12.65 6.46 15.08
CA ILE A 28 12.27 5.15 14.54
C ILE A 28 13.51 4.28 14.34
N GLY A 29 14.58 4.90 13.84
CA GLY A 29 15.85 4.25 13.58
C GLY A 29 16.56 3.66 14.81
N GLU A 30 16.30 4.20 15.99
CA GLU A 30 16.87 3.74 17.27
C GLU A 30 16.00 2.67 17.96
N LEU A 31 14.84 2.33 17.40
CA LEU A 31 13.98 1.30 17.97
C LEU A 31 14.66 -0.08 17.86
N PRO A 32 14.63 -0.91 18.92
CA PRO A 32 15.21 -2.25 18.89
C PRO A 32 14.43 -3.22 18.00
N SER A 33 13.18 -2.89 17.67
CA SER A 33 12.28 -3.68 16.81
C SER A 33 11.20 -2.78 16.24
N LEU A 34 10.76 -3.10 15.02
CA LEU A 34 9.64 -2.45 14.33
C LEU A 34 8.33 -3.26 14.44
N THR A 35 8.31 -4.33 15.23
CA THR A 35 7.08 -5.09 15.53
C THR A 35 6.05 -4.19 16.23
N PRO A 36 4.74 -4.32 15.92
CA PRO A 36 3.71 -3.50 16.53
C PRO A 36 3.80 -3.44 18.05
N SER A 37 3.87 -2.22 18.57
CA SER A 37 3.92 -1.92 20.00
C SER A 37 3.44 -0.48 20.23
N PRO A 38 3.04 -0.08 21.45
CA PRO A 38 2.60 1.30 21.70
C PRO A 38 3.62 2.36 21.26
N ALA A 39 4.92 2.12 21.48
CA ALA A 39 5.99 3.04 21.10
C ALA A 39 6.19 3.13 19.58
N VAL A 40 6.24 1.98 18.89
CA VAL A 40 6.33 1.90 17.44
C VAL A 40 5.12 2.58 16.79
N ASN A 41 3.92 2.23 17.26
CA ASN A 41 2.66 2.76 16.73
C ASN A 41 2.57 4.28 16.91
N ALA A 42 3.02 4.82 18.05
CA ALA A 42 3.02 6.26 18.29
C ALA A 42 3.92 7.01 17.30
N LEU A 43 5.15 6.53 17.09
CA LEU A 43 6.12 7.15 16.17
C LEU A 43 5.63 7.11 14.72
N PHE A 44 5.14 5.96 14.25
CA PHE A 44 4.59 5.86 12.89
C PHE A 44 3.29 6.66 12.73
N THR A 45 2.42 6.71 13.74
CA THR A 45 1.22 7.57 13.71
C THR A 45 1.60 9.03 13.58
N GLU A 46 2.62 9.49 14.32
CA GLU A 46 3.09 10.87 14.24
C GLU A 46 3.71 11.17 12.87
N LEU A 47 4.49 10.24 12.32
CA LEU A 47 5.04 10.34 10.97
C LEU A 47 3.94 10.47 9.92
N VAL A 48 2.99 9.53 9.91
CA VAL A 48 1.83 9.52 9.00
C VAL A 48 1.09 10.85 9.10
N THR A 49 0.75 11.26 10.32
CA THR A 49 -0.05 12.47 10.56
C THR A 49 0.68 13.72 10.11
N SER A 50 2.01 13.72 10.16
CA SER A 50 2.83 14.83 9.67
C SER A 50 2.88 14.90 8.14
N CYS A 51 2.65 13.78 7.44
CA CYS A 51 2.66 13.67 5.98
C CYS A 51 1.27 13.80 5.33
N ILE A 52 0.18 13.77 6.10
CA ILE A 52 -1.20 13.89 5.57
C ILE A 52 -1.51 15.29 4.99
N PRO A 53 -1.15 16.40 5.66
CA PRO A 53 -1.43 17.74 5.13
C PRO A 53 -0.70 17.99 3.81
N ALA A 54 -1.33 18.78 2.92
CA ALA A 54 -0.67 19.21 1.70
C ALA A 54 0.61 19.98 2.04
N SER A 55 1.72 19.58 1.40
CA SER A 55 3.02 20.19 1.57
C SER A 55 3.51 20.72 0.23
N THR A 56 4.20 21.85 0.27
CA THR A 56 4.86 22.44 -0.91
C THR A 56 6.34 22.09 -0.99
N VAL A 57 6.84 21.27 -0.04
CA VAL A 57 8.19 20.71 -0.10
C VAL A 57 8.36 19.94 -1.40
N ASP A 58 9.29 20.42 -2.23
CA ASP A 58 9.77 19.66 -3.38
C ASP A 58 10.76 18.61 -2.89
N VAL A 59 10.29 17.36 -2.81
CA VAL A 59 11.08 16.23 -2.34
C VAL A 59 12.26 15.91 -3.26
N ASP A 60 12.20 16.27 -4.54
CA ASP A 60 13.26 16.01 -5.51
C ASP A 60 14.38 17.06 -5.41
N ALA A 61 14.05 18.26 -4.94
CA ALA A 61 14.99 19.35 -4.69
C ALA A 61 15.71 19.27 -3.33
N LEU A 62 15.43 18.25 -2.50
CA LEU A 62 16.08 18.07 -1.20
C LEU A 62 17.58 17.81 -1.35
N GLY A 63 18.37 18.33 -0.40
CA GLY A 63 19.81 18.10 -0.35
C GLY A 63 20.19 16.63 -0.11
N PRO A 64 21.44 16.22 -0.39
CA PRO A 64 21.87 14.82 -0.36
C PRO A 64 21.58 14.09 0.96
N GLU A 65 21.81 14.75 2.11
CA GLU A 65 21.55 14.19 3.43
C GLU A 65 20.05 13.89 3.65
N ALA A 66 19.18 14.80 3.21
CA ALA A 66 17.74 14.62 3.30
C ALA A 66 17.23 13.52 2.34
N GLN A 67 17.85 13.37 1.17
CA GLN A 67 17.56 12.25 0.26
C GLN A 67 17.97 10.90 0.85
N GLU A 68 19.15 10.83 1.48
CA GLU A 68 19.61 9.62 2.16
C GLU A 68 18.70 9.25 3.34
N MET A 69 18.34 10.25 4.17
CA MET A 69 17.37 10.09 5.25
C MET A 69 16.03 9.56 4.73
N ARG A 70 15.52 10.13 3.62
CA ARG A 70 14.28 9.69 2.97
C ARG A 70 14.38 8.24 2.53
N ALA A 71 15.45 7.86 1.83
CA ALA A 71 15.65 6.49 1.36
C ALA A 71 15.68 5.49 2.54
N ARG A 72 16.33 5.87 3.65
CA ARG A 72 16.33 5.08 4.88
C ARG A 72 14.93 4.97 5.49
N LEU A 73 14.20 6.09 5.56
CA LEU A 73 12.85 6.12 6.12
C LEU A 73 11.87 5.25 5.32
N ILE A 74 11.98 5.25 3.99
CA ILE A 74 11.18 4.38 3.11
C ILE A 74 11.41 2.90 3.45
N ARG A 75 12.65 2.48 3.68
CA ARG A 75 12.97 1.09 4.09
C ARG A 75 12.38 0.76 5.46
N LEU A 76 12.55 1.65 6.44
CA LEU A 76 11.97 1.49 7.78
C LEU A 76 10.45 1.39 7.74
N CYS A 77 9.79 2.20 6.90
CA CYS A 77 8.35 2.12 6.66
C CYS A 77 7.95 0.75 6.07
N ALA A 78 8.68 0.26 5.06
CA ALA A 78 8.41 -1.02 4.43
C ALA A 78 8.57 -2.20 5.41
N ASP A 79 9.63 -2.19 6.22
CA ASP A 79 9.87 -3.22 7.23
C ASP A 79 8.79 -3.20 8.32
N ALA A 80 8.42 -2.02 8.81
CA ALA A 80 7.36 -1.87 9.80
C ALA A 80 5.98 -2.29 9.26
N GLU A 81 5.69 -1.99 7.99
CA GLU A 81 4.47 -2.45 7.31
C GLU A 81 4.44 -3.98 7.23
N GLY A 82 5.54 -4.61 6.82
CA GLY A 82 5.65 -6.07 6.80
C GLY A 82 5.44 -6.71 8.18
N HIS A 83 6.03 -6.14 9.24
CA HIS A 83 5.79 -6.60 10.61
C HIS A 83 4.35 -6.42 11.07
N LEU A 84 3.72 -5.28 10.73
CA LEU A 84 2.33 -5.01 11.05
C LEU A 84 1.40 -6.01 10.38
N GLU A 85 1.58 -6.25 9.09
CA GLU A 85 0.77 -7.21 8.33
C GLU A 85 0.97 -8.64 8.85
N ALA A 86 2.20 -9.04 9.14
CA ALA A 86 2.49 -10.35 9.71
C ALA A 86 1.80 -10.55 11.06
N HIS A 87 1.89 -9.54 11.95
CA HIS A 87 1.23 -9.56 13.26
C HIS A 87 -0.28 -9.72 13.14
N TYR A 88 -0.92 -8.92 12.27
CA TYR A 88 -2.37 -8.97 12.11
C TYR A 88 -2.82 -10.22 11.36
N SER A 89 -2.04 -10.75 10.42
CA SER A 89 -2.35 -12.03 9.77
C SER A 89 -2.38 -13.18 10.78
N ASP A 90 -1.40 -13.25 11.69
CA ASP A 90 -1.42 -14.26 12.77
C ASP A 90 -2.59 -14.06 13.73
N LEU A 91 -2.86 -12.81 14.12
CA LEU A 91 -3.98 -12.48 15.00
C LEU A 91 -5.31 -12.92 14.39
N LEU A 92 -5.54 -12.60 13.12
CA LEU A 92 -6.75 -12.97 12.38
C LEU A 92 -6.83 -14.50 12.20
N ALA A 93 -5.72 -15.14 11.86
CA ALA A 93 -5.65 -16.58 11.67
C ALA A 93 -5.99 -17.36 12.94
N ALA A 94 -5.85 -16.77 14.13
CA ALA A 94 -6.23 -17.39 15.41
C ALA A 94 -7.75 -17.54 15.60
N HIS A 95 -8.57 -16.84 14.80
CA HIS A 95 -10.03 -17.01 14.81
C HIS A 95 -10.48 -18.22 13.98
N ASP A 96 -11.66 -18.74 14.28
CA ASP A 96 -12.27 -19.85 13.53
C ASP A 96 -12.55 -19.45 12.07
N ASN A 97 -13.12 -18.28 11.84
CA ASN A 97 -13.26 -17.71 10.50
C ASN A 97 -12.52 -16.36 10.40
N PRO A 98 -11.26 -16.34 9.96
CA PRO A 98 -10.45 -15.11 9.93
C PRO A 98 -11.08 -13.96 9.14
N LEU A 99 -11.83 -14.26 8.08
CA LEU A 99 -12.42 -13.27 7.18
C LEU A 99 -13.52 -12.43 7.86
N ASP A 100 -14.18 -12.96 8.89
CA ASP A 100 -15.19 -12.23 9.66
C ASP A 100 -14.57 -11.15 10.57
N HIS A 101 -13.25 -11.19 10.75
CA HIS A 101 -12.52 -10.36 11.72
C HIS A 101 -11.59 -9.33 11.07
N LEU A 102 -11.62 -9.16 9.74
CA LEU A 102 -10.72 -8.23 9.02
C LEU A 102 -10.79 -6.78 9.55
N THR A 103 -11.90 -6.36 10.16
CA THR A 103 -12.06 -5.05 10.80
C THR A 103 -11.14 -4.83 12.01
N LEU A 104 -10.49 -5.87 12.54
CA LEU A 104 -9.48 -5.74 13.59
C LEU A 104 -8.22 -5.05 13.06
N PHE A 105 -7.93 -5.13 11.76
CA PHE A 105 -6.83 -4.40 11.17
C PHE A 105 -7.14 -2.89 11.12
N PRO A 106 -6.31 -2.01 11.72
CA PRO A 106 -6.63 -0.59 11.92
C PRO A 106 -6.94 0.16 10.63
N TYR A 107 -6.37 -0.26 9.51
CA TYR A 107 -6.54 0.40 8.21
C TYR A 107 -7.51 -0.34 7.27
N PHE A 108 -8.29 -1.31 7.74
CA PHE A 108 -9.15 -2.11 6.87
C PHE A 108 -10.15 -1.26 6.08
N ASN A 109 -10.72 -0.23 6.69
CA ASN A 109 -11.61 0.71 5.99
C ASN A 109 -10.91 1.48 4.85
N ASN A 110 -9.59 1.67 4.91
CA ASN A 110 -8.84 2.24 3.79
C ASN A 110 -8.82 1.29 2.60
N TYR A 111 -8.68 -0.01 2.84
CA TYR A 111 -8.74 -1.04 1.79
C TYR A 111 -10.14 -1.18 1.18
N ILE A 112 -11.21 -0.98 1.96
CA ILE A 112 -12.57 -0.90 1.41
C ILE A 112 -12.71 0.25 0.41
N LYS A 113 -12.25 1.45 0.79
CA LYS A 113 -12.34 2.63 -0.08
C LYS A 113 -11.45 2.49 -1.32
N LEU A 114 -10.24 1.97 -1.12
CA LEU A 114 -9.27 1.78 -2.19
C LEU A 114 -9.76 0.76 -3.21
N SER A 115 -10.24 -0.41 -2.78
CA SER A 115 -10.78 -1.44 -3.68
C SER A 115 -12.00 -0.97 -4.47
N GLN A 116 -12.87 -0.15 -3.87
CA GLN A 116 -14.00 0.46 -4.59
C GLN A 116 -13.50 1.34 -5.75
N LEU A 117 -12.44 2.11 -5.52
CA LEU A 117 -11.84 2.97 -6.52
C LEU A 117 -11.10 2.17 -7.60
N GLU A 118 -10.31 1.17 -7.21
CA GLU A 118 -9.64 0.24 -8.13
C GLU A 118 -10.65 -0.46 -9.05
N HIS A 119 -11.74 -0.97 -8.48
CA HIS A 119 -12.80 -1.61 -9.25
C HIS A 119 -13.48 -0.62 -10.21
N GLY A 120 -13.77 0.61 -9.75
CA GLY A 120 -14.33 1.65 -10.60
C GLY A 120 -13.41 2.03 -11.78
N LEU A 121 -12.11 2.11 -11.53
CA LEU A 121 -11.11 2.37 -12.58
C LEU A 121 -11.05 1.22 -13.59
N LEU A 122 -11.08 -0.03 -13.13
CA LEU A 122 -11.14 -1.20 -13.99
C LEU A 122 -12.40 -1.18 -14.88
N ALA A 123 -13.58 -1.00 -14.27
CA ALA A 123 -14.84 -0.97 -15.00
C ALA A 123 -14.89 0.14 -16.07
N ARG A 124 -14.22 1.27 -15.82
CA ARG A 124 -14.18 2.40 -16.76
C ARG A 124 -13.18 2.22 -17.91
N HIS A 125 -12.00 1.65 -17.63
CA HIS A 125 -10.88 1.67 -18.57
C HIS A 125 -10.54 0.32 -19.19
N VAL A 126 -11.07 -0.78 -18.64
CA VAL A 126 -10.92 -2.13 -19.20
C VAL A 126 -12.23 -2.52 -19.87
N PRO A 127 -12.35 -2.31 -21.20
CA PRO A 127 -13.58 -2.65 -21.91
C PRO A 127 -13.73 -4.17 -21.98
N GLY A 128 -14.92 -4.68 -21.64
CA GLY A 128 -15.21 -6.11 -21.74
C GLY A 128 -16.04 -6.64 -20.58
N PRO A 129 -16.19 -7.97 -20.47
CA PRO A 129 -16.76 -8.59 -19.28
C PRO A 129 -15.90 -8.32 -18.05
N ALA A 130 -16.46 -8.52 -16.86
CA ALA A 130 -15.71 -8.43 -15.61
C ALA A 130 -14.48 -9.37 -15.63
N PRO A 131 -13.33 -8.97 -15.07
CA PRO A 131 -12.15 -9.82 -14.97
C PRO A 131 -12.46 -11.16 -14.29
N ALA A 132 -12.02 -12.26 -14.89
CA ALA A 132 -12.19 -13.61 -14.36
C ALA A 132 -10.90 -14.14 -13.70
N ARG A 133 -9.73 -13.65 -14.13
CA ARG A 133 -8.41 -14.01 -13.58
C ARG A 133 -7.63 -12.76 -13.21
N VAL A 134 -7.34 -12.61 -11.93
CA VAL A 134 -6.65 -11.44 -11.37
C VAL A 134 -5.36 -11.88 -10.66
N ALA A 135 -4.25 -11.22 -10.95
CA ALA A 135 -2.99 -11.44 -10.23
C ALA A 135 -2.67 -10.26 -9.31
N PHE A 136 -2.13 -10.55 -8.13
CA PHE A 136 -1.51 -9.56 -7.24
C PHE A 136 -0.03 -9.90 -7.08
N LEU A 137 0.85 -8.96 -7.42
CA LEU A 137 2.30 -9.11 -7.28
C LEU A 137 2.77 -8.32 -6.06
N GLY A 138 3.33 -9.02 -5.06
CA GLY A 138 3.71 -8.45 -3.77
C GLY A 138 2.53 -8.37 -2.80
N SER A 139 1.72 -9.43 -2.70
CA SER A 139 0.49 -9.44 -1.90
C SER A 139 0.73 -9.36 -0.39
N GLY A 140 1.92 -9.72 0.09
CA GLY A 140 2.27 -9.73 1.52
C GLY A 140 1.51 -10.78 2.36
N PRO A 141 1.81 -10.85 3.67
CA PRO A 141 1.18 -11.80 4.60
C PRO A 141 -0.28 -11.49 4.93
N LEU A 142 -0.73 -10.26 4.64
CA LEU A 142 -2.10 -9.79 4.88
C LEU A 142 -2.67 -9.15 3.61
N PRO A 143 -3.12 -9.96 2.63
CA PRO A 143 -3.47 -9.54 1.27
C PRO A 143 -4.85 -8.85 1.20
N LEU A 144 -5.04 -7.73 1.90
CA LEU A 144 -6.35 -7.09 2.05
C LEU A 144 -6.95 -6.60 0.73
N SER A 145 -6.13 -6.09 -0.20
CA SER A 145 -6.65 -5.61 -1.50
C SER A 145 -7.35 -6.74 -2.26
N SER A 146 -6.71 -7.90 -2.40
CA SER A 146 -7.30 -9.04 -3.11
C SER A 146 -8.48 -9.64 -2.34
N LEU A 147 -8.40 -9.75 -1.01
CA LEU A 147 -9.50 -10.22 -0.17
C LEU A 147 -10.76 -9.36 -0.34
N VAL A 148 -10.61 -8.04 -0.31
CA VAL A 148 -11.75 -7.13 -0.42
C VAL A 148 -12.32 -7.12 -1.83
N LEU A 149 -11.48 -7.10 -2.86
CA LEU A 149 -11.94 -7.21 -4.26
C LEU A 149 -12.68 -8.52 -4.50
N ALA A 150 -12.12 -9.65 -4.04
CA ALA A 150 -12.72 -10.98 -4.17
C ALA A 150 -14.08 -11.10 -3.47
N ALA A 151 -14.26 -10.41 -2.33
CA ALA A 151 -15.49 -10.49 -1.56
C ALA A 151 -16.58 -9.51 -2.03
N ARG A 152 -16.21 -8.33 -2.55
CA ARG A 152 -17.16 -7.22 -2.76
C ARG A 152 -17.36 -6.81 -4.21
N HIS A 153 -16.37 -7.02 -5.06
CA HIS A 153 -16.30 -6.38 -6.37
C HIS A 153 -16.17 -7.37 -7.52
N LEU A 154 -15.53 -8.52 -7.27
CA LEU A 154 -15.25 -9.56 -8.26
C LEU A 154 -15.52 -10.95 -7.65
N PRO A 155 -16.79 -11.27 -7.28
CA PRO A 155 -17.13 -12.51 -6.60
C PRO A 155 -16.89 -13.77 -7.46
N ASP A 156 -16.96 -13.63 -8.79
CA ASP A 156 -16.77 -14.74 -9.72
C ASP A 156 -15.31 -14.89 -10.20
N ALA A 157 -14.41 -13.98 -9.79
CA ALA A 157 -13.02 -14.00 -10.23
C ALA A 157 -12.16 -14.94 -9.38
N SER A 158 -11.12 -15.46 -10.02
CA SER A 158 -10.00 -16.18 -9.40
C SER A 158 -8.82 -15.24 -9.18
N PHE A 159 -8.13 -15.41 -8.05
CA PHE A 159 -7.06 -14.54 -7.60
C PHE A 159 -5.79 -15.34 -7.35
N ASP A 160 -4.72 -14.99 -8.05
CA ASP A 160 -3.39 -15.49 -7.78
C ASP A 160 -2.56 -14.39 -7.08
N ASN A 161 -2.23 -14.64 -5.81
CA ASN A 161 -1.48 -13.73 -4.97
C ASN A 161 -0.04 -14.18 -4.89
N TYR A 162 0.87 -13.39 -5.43
CA TYR A 162 2.29 -13.67 -5.48
C TYR A 162 3.04 -12.86 -4.44
N ASP A 163 3.99 -13.51 -3.77
CA ASP A 163 4.98 -12.87 -2.93
C ASP A 163 6.30 -13.64 -3.01
N ILE A 164 7.43 -12.94 -2.88
CA ILE A 164 8.76 -13.56 -2.87
C ILE A 164 8.98 -14.35 -1.56
N SER A 165 8.30 -13.96 -0.48
CA SER A 165 8.39 -14.61 0.82
C SER A 165 7.41 -15.78 0.94
N GLY A 166 7.95 -16.99 1.07
CA GLY A 166 7.13 -18.17 1.37
C GLY A 166 6.37 -18.06 2.68
N GLU A 167 6.98 -17.46 3.72
CA GLU A 167 6.33 -17.23 5.00
C GLU A 167 5.12 -16.29 4.87
N ALA A 168 5.22 -15.27 4.01
CA ALA A 168 4.11 -14.37 3.75
C ALA A 168 2.93 -15.10 3.12
N ASN A 169 3.18 -15.93 2.11
CA ASN A 169 2.14 -16.72 1.46
C ASN A 169 1.51 -17.76 2.41
N GLU A 170 2.32 -18.40 3.26
CA GLU A 170 1.80 -19.32 4.28
C GLU A 170 0.86 -18.59 5.24
N ARG A 171 1.26 -17.42 5.77
CA ARG A 171 0.41 -16.54 6.60
C ARG A 171 -0.89 -16.19 5.89
N ALA A 172 -0.80 -15.71 4.65
CA ALA A 172 -1.95 -15.31 3.86
C ALA A 172 -2.94 -16.48 3.61
N SER A 173 -2.41 -17.66 3.29
CA SER A 173 -3.23 -18.87 3.04
C SER A 173 -4.07 -19.29 4.25
N ARG A 174 -3.57 -19.06 5.47
CA ARG A 174 -4.31 -19.37 6.70
C ARG A 174 -5.56 -18.53 6.87
N LEU A 175 -5.66 -17.36 6.22
CA LEU A 175 -6.80 -16.46 6.35
C LEU A 175 -8.05 -17.00 5.66
N VAL A 176 -7.88 -17.75 4.56
CA VAL A 176 -9.00 -18.28 3.77
C VAL A 176 -9.29 -19.76 4.05
N ARG A 177 -8.50 -20.42 4.91
CA ARG A 177 -8.53 -21.88 5.12
C ARG A 177 -9.92 -22.46 5.46
N ASN A 178 -10.76 -21.67 6.14
CA ASN A 178 -12.07 -22.08 6.65
C ASN A 178 -13.22 -21.46 5.84
N ASP A 179 -12.91 -20.72 4.78
CA ASP A 179 -13.89 -20.19 3.84
C ASP A 179 -13.79 -20.98 2.53
N ALA A 180 -14.82 -21.78 2.24
CA ALA A 180 -14.81 -22.68 1.09
C ALA A 180 -14.78 -21.94 -0.26
N ASP A 181 -15.39 -20.76 -0.33
CA ASP A 181 -15.44 -19.96 -1.55
C ASP A 181 -14.11 -19.24 -1.78
N ALA A 182 -13.64 -18.48 -0.79
CA ALA A 182 -12.35 -17.78 -0.87
C ALA A 182 -11.19 -18.77 -1.02
N GLY A 183 -11.21 -19.89 -0.29
CA GLY A 183 -10.20 -20.95 -0.38
C GLY A 183 -10.15 -21.64 -1.76
N ALA A 184 -11.27 -21.66 -2.50
CA ALA A 184 -11.30 -22.21 -3.86
C ALA A 184 -10.86 -21.19 -4.92
N ARG A 185 -11.13 -19.89 -4.69
CA ARG A 185 -10.87 -18.82 -5.67
C ARG A 185 -9.52 -18.14 -5.49
N MET A 186 -8.92 -18.20 -4.30
CA MET A 186 -7.69 -17.49 -3.98
C MET A 186 -6.51 -18.46 -3.77
N ALA A 187 -5.47 -18.29 -4.58
CA ALA A 187 -4.21 -19.01 -4.43
C ALA A 187 -3.09 -18.07 -3.99
N PHE A 188 -2.11 -18.63 -3.27
CA PHE A 188 -0.93 -17.93 -2.77
C PHE A 188 0.32 -18.62 -3.30
N ARG A 189 1.18 -17.86 -3.98
CA ARG A 189 2.27 -18.39 -4.81
C ARG A 189 3.59 -17.73 -4.44
N THR A 190 4.54 -18.56 -4.03
CA THR A 190 5.90 -18.10 -3.74
C THR A 190 6.69 -18.02 -5.03
N ALA A 191 6.96 -16.79 -5.49
CA ALA A 191 7.76 -16.55 -6.68
C ALA A 191 8.35 -15.13 -6.65
N ASP A 192 9.51 -14.96 -7.28
CA ASP A 192 10.00 -13.63 -7.63
C ASP A 192 9.21 -13.11 -8.83
N VAL A 193 8.75 -11.85 -8.77
CA VAL A 193 8.07 -11.18 -9.89
C VAL A 193 8.94 -11.16 -11.15
N ALA A 194 10.27 -11.15 -11.01
CA ALA A 194 11.19 -11.26 -12.14
C ALA A 194 11.05 -12.59 -12.91
N ASP A 195 10.61 -13.66 -12.23
CA ASP A 195 10.42 -14.98 -12.83
C ASP A 195 9.00 -15.18 -13.38
N VAL A 196 8.02 -14.44 -12.84
CA VAL A 196 6.61 -14.48 -13.28
C VAL A 196 6.41 -13.51 -14.44
N THR A 197 6.85 -13.88 -15.64
CA THR A 197 6.75 -13.01 -16.83
C THR A 197 5.73 -13.52 -17.85
N THR A 198 5.96 -14.72 -18.40
CA THR A 198 5.08 -15.30 -19.43
C THR A 198 3.71 -15.67 -18.88
N GLU A 199 3.62 -16.05 -17.60
CA GLU A 199 2.38 -16.39 -16.92
C GLU A 199 1.44 -15.17 -16.78
N LEU A 200 1.99 -13.95 -16.71
CA LEU A 200 1.20 -12.74 -16.53
C LEU A 200 0.25 -12.46 -17.71
N ALA A 201 0.58 -12.95 -18.90
CA ALA A 201 -0.27 -12.83 -20.08
C ALA A 201 -1.59 -13.62 -19.97
N GLY A 202 -1.69 -14.54 -19.00
CA GLY A 202 -2.90 -15.33 -18.75
C GLY A 202 -3.91 -14.68 -17.80
N TYR A 203 -3.62 -13.47 -17.28
CA TYR A 203 -4.52 -12.73 -16.40
C TYR A 203 -5.19 -11.58 -17.15
N ASP A 204 -6.45 -11.34 -16.80
CA ASP A 204 -7.21 -10.20 -17.32
C ASP A 204 -6.73 -8.89 -16.69
N VAL A 205 -6.30 -8.95 -15.42
CA VAL A 205 -5.79 -7.81 -14.66
C VAL A 205 -4.61 -8.26 -13.79
N VAL A 206 -3.54 -7.47 -13.79
CA VAL A 206 -2.41 -7.63 -12.87
C VAL A 206 -2.28 -6.39 -11.99
N PHE A 207 -2.40 -6.58 -10.69
CA PHE A 207 -2.14 -5.59 -9.67
C PHE A 207 -0.69 -5.69 -9.21
N LEU A 208 0.05 -4.59 -9.31
CA LEU A 208 1.41 -4.51 -8.77
C LEU A 208 1.39 -3.74 -7.46
N ALA A 209 1.63 -4.43 -6.35
CA ALA A 209 1.92 -3.82 -5.07
C ALA A 209 3.42 -3.50 -5.03
N VAL A 210 3.77 -2.22 -4.94
CA VAL A 210 5.15 -1.75 -5.05
C VAL A 210 5.81 -1.65 -3.66
N PRO A 211 6.77 -2.52 -3.31
CA PRO A 211 7.92 -2.11 -2.52
C PRO A 211 9.00 -1.57 -3.48
N VAL A 212 9.71 -0.55 -3.03
CA VAL A 212 10.52 0.36 -3.85
C VAL A 212 11.73 -0.35 -4.48
N ASN A 213 11.57 -0.91 -5.69
CA ASN A 213 12.55 -0.96 -6.79
C ASN A 213 11.94 -1.71 -7.99
N SER A 214 11.50 -1.01 -9.04
CA SER A 214 10.93 -1.67 -10.23
C SER A 214 11.83 -1.48 -11.45
N GLY A 215 12.49 -2.56 -11.86
CA GLY A 215 12.91 -2.75 -13.25
C GLY A 215 11.70 -2.85 -14.18
N SER A 216 11.95 -2.73 -15.49
CA SER A 216 10.96 -2.60 -16.55
C SER A 216 9.98 -3.78 -16.64
N MET A 217 8.68 -3.53 -16.46
CA MET A 217 7.57 -4.46 -16.73
C MET A 217 6.79 -4.04 -17.99
N PRO A 218 6.23 -4.99 -18.76
CA PRO A 218 5.44 -4.69 -19.95
C PRO A 218 4.10 -4.03 -19.60
N ALA A 219 3.78 -2.93 -20.28
CA ALA A 219 2.72 -1.98 -19.95
C ALA A 219 1.25 -2.44 -20.19
N GLN A 220 1.02 -3.67 -20.67
CA GLN A 220 -0.28 -4.03 -21.28
C GLN A 220 -1.35 -4.57 -20.30
N CYS A 221 -0.98 -5.02 -19.09
CA CYS A 221 -1.96 -5.58 -18.12
C CYS A 221 -1.81 -5.06 -16.68
N ALA A 222 -0.97 -4.04 -16.45
CA ALA A 222 -0.62 -3.61 -15.10
C ALA A 222 -1.49 -2.44 -14.63
N VAL A 223 -2.29 -2.66 -13.59
CA VAL A 223 -2.80 -1.58 -12.73
C VAL A 223 -1.84 -1.44 -11.56
N ALA A 224 -1.11 -0.34 -11.51
CA ALA A 224 -0.28 -0.01 -10.36
C ALA A 224 -1.20 0.38 -9.21
N VAL A 225 -1.25 -0.46 -8.18
CA VAL A 225 -1.93 -0.15 -6.93
C VAL A 225 -0.89 0.25 -5.91
N SER A 226 -0.92 1.51 -5.53
CA SER A 226 -0.21 1.91 -4.33
C SER A 226 -0.91 1.27 -3.15
N ARG A 227 -0.21 0.36 -2.45
CA ARG A 227 -0.61 0.00 -1.08
C ARG A 227 -0.80 1.30 -0.30
N PRO A 228 -1.81 1.41 0.57
CA PRO A 228 -1.83 2.45 1.57
C PRO A 228 -0.70 2.16 2.57
N CYS A 229 0.54 2.48 2.17
CA CYS A 229 1.67 2.55 3.07
C CYS A 229 1.29 3.45 4.24
N LEU A 230 1.86 3.20 5.43
CA LEU A 230 1.71 4.03 6.63
C LEU A 230 2.18 5.49 6.39
N GLY A 231 1.46 6.28 5.59
CA GLY A 231 1.72 7.68 5.29
C GLY A 231 3.10 7.99 4.70
N CYS A 232 3.87 6.97 4.29
CA CYS A 232 5.23 7.16 3.81
C CYS A 232 5.18 7.60 2.35
N ALA A 233 5.95 8.63 2.01
CA ALA A 233 6.04 9.27 0.69
C ALA A 233 6.63 8.35 -0.41
N CYS A 234 5.98 7.21 -0.66
CA CYS A 234 6.11 6.48 -1.91
C CYS A 234 5.53 7.38 -2.99
N GLU A 235 6.35 7.81 -3.95
CA GLU A 235 5.93 8.70 -5.04
C GLU A 235 4.74 8.15 -5.83
N LEU A 236 4.58 6.82 -5.91
CA LEU A 236 3.39 6.22 -6.50
C LEU A 236 2.16 6.31 -5.59
N GLY A 237 2.31 6.17 -4.27
CA GLY A 237 1.20 6.34 -3.31
C GLY A 237 0.78 7.79 -3.14
N ALA A 238 1.73 8.72 -3.11
CA ALA A 238 1.45 10.14 -3.09
C ALA A 238 0.84 10.60 -4.41
N ARG A 239 1.35 10.17 -5.59
CA ARG A 239 0.76 10.52 -6.89
C ARG A 239 -0.57 9.83 -7.15
N ALA A 240 -0.75 8.56 -6.78
CA ALA A 240 -2.05 7.91 -6.87
C ALA A 240 -3.04 8.58 -5.93
N HIS A 241 -2.70 8.83 -4.66
CA HIS A 241 -3.61 9.49 -3.72
C HIS A 241 -3.91 10.95 -4.11
N GLN A 242 -2.93 11.68 -4.65
CA GLN A 242 -3.10 13.05 -5.16
C GLN A 242 -3.96 13.06 -6.43
N LYS A 243 -3.70 12.17 -7.40
CA LYS A 243 -4.47 12.06 -8.65
C LYS A 243 -5.88 11.54 -8.40
N MET A 244 -6.07 10.66 -7.41
CA MET A 244 -7.39 10.22 -6.94
C MET A 244 -8.14 11.33 -6.19
N LYS A 245 -7.44 12.20 -5.44
CA LYS A 245 -8.03 13.42 -4.85
C LYS A 245 -8.40 14.46 -5.92
N GLU A 246 -7.57 14.64 -6.94
CA GLU A 246 -7.83 15.54 -8.08
C GLU A 246 -9.05 15.06 -8.88
N MET A 247 -9.12 13.77 -9.21
CA MET A 247 -10.27 13.17 -9.90
C MET A 247 -11.57 13.26 -9.06
N ALA A 248 -11.49 13.06 -7.75
CA ALA A 248 -12.65 13.18 -6.86
C ALA A 248 -13.15 14.63 -6.70
N MET A 249 -12.26 15.63 -6.85
CA MET A 249 -12.66 17.05 -6.87
C MET A 249 -13.25 17.45 -8.22
N GLU A 250 -12.75 16.91 -9.34
CA GLU A 250 -13.35 17.12 -10.67
C GLU A 250 -14.78 16.56 -10.78
N GLU A 251 -15.10 15.47 -10.07
CA GLU A 251 -16.45 14.88 -10.02
C GLU A 251 -17.44 15.65 -9.11
N MET A 252 -16.98 16.54 -8.24
CA MET A 252 -17.84 17.40 -7.40
C MET A 252 -18.18 18.75 -8.04
N GLU A 253 -17.48 19.13 -9.10
CA GLU A 253 -17.68 20.38 -9.85
C GLU A 253 -18.42 20.17 -11.19
N ALA A 254 -18.80 18.93 -11.52
CA ALA A 254 -19.60 18.54 -12.69
C ALA A 254 -21.03 18.12 -12.32
#